data_AF-A0A948ZKV5-F1
#
_entry.id   AF-A0A948ZKV5-F1
#
_cell.length_a   1.000
_cell.length_b   1.000
_cell.length_c   1.000
_cell.angle_alpha   90.00
_cell.angle_beta   90.00
_cell.angle_gamma   90.00
#
_symmetry.space_group_name_H-M   'P 1'
#
loop_
_entity.id
_entity.type
_entity.pdbx_description
1 polymer ?
#
loop_
_entity_poly.entity_id
_entity_poly.type
_entity_poly.pdbx_seq_one_letter_code
_entity_poly.pdbx_strand_id
1 'polypeptide(L)' 'MQATSEAIIEAALKLPENERLTLVSRLLETMPDEDSSMSLDDASLIEELDRRFADREGSVTWSELQADK' A
#
# COMPACT_ATOMS: atom_id res chain seq x y z
N MET A 1 28.31 -4.49 12.46
CA MET A 1 26.97 -4.37 13.07
C MET A 1 25.98 -4.17 11.95
N GLN A 2 24.93 -4.99 11.89
CA GLN A 2 23.87 -4.83 10.90
C GLN A 2 22.92 -3.74 11.41
N ALA A 3 22.63 -2.73 10.59
CA ALA A 3 21.67 -1.70 10.97
C ALA A 3 20.27 -2.33 11.05
N THR A 4 19.49 -1.96 12.07
CA THR A 4 18.08 -2.35 12.16
C THR A 4 17.26 -1.57 11.13
N SER A 5 16.12 -2.11 10.69
CA SER A 5 15.23 -1.42 9.75
C SER A 5 14.80 -0.04 10.26
N GLU A 6 14.53 0.07 11.56
CA GLU A 6 14.24 1.35 12.24
C GLU A 6 15.35 2.38 12.02
N ALA A 7 16.62 1.98 12.23
CA ALA A 7 17.76 2.88 12.11
C ALA A 7 17.97 3.37 10.68
N ILE A 8 17.64 2.53 9.68
CA ILE A 8 17.70 2.90 8.26
C ILE A 8 16.61 3.93 7.93
N ILE A 9 15.39 3.73 8.43
CA ILE A 9 14.27 4.65 8.22
C ILE A 9 14.57 6.01 8.86
N GLU A 10 15.03 6.03 10.12
CA GLU A 10 15.40 7.28 10.79
C GLU A 10 16.51 8.04 10.07
N ALA A 11 17.48 7.33 9.50
CA ALA A 11 18.54 7.94 8.71
C ALA A 11 17.98 8.54 7.40
N ALA A 12 17.08 7.83 6.71
CA ALA A 12 16.45 8.31 5.49
C ALA A 12 15.61 9.58 5.72
N LEU A 13 14.92 9.70 6.86
CA LEU A 13 14.12 10.87 7.19
C LEU A 13 14.95 12.14 7.42
N LYS A 14 16.21 12.00 7.82
CA LYS A 14 17.15 13.12 8.04
C LYS A 14 17.73 13.69 6.73
N LEU A 15 17.53 13.02 5.60
CA LEU A 15 18.00 13.49 4.30
C LEU A 15 17.18 14.69 3.81
N PRO A 16 17.79 15.58 3.00
CA PRO A 16 17.07 16.58 2.22
C PRO A 16 16.00 15.95 1.33
N GLU A 17 14.93 16.69 1.05
CA GLU A 17 13.78 16.17 0.30
C GLU A 17 14.17 15.57 -1.06
N ASN A 18 15.05 16.24 -1.82
CA ASN A 18 15.52 15.73 -3.11
C ASN A 18 16.26 14.38 -2.98
N GLU A 19 17.08 14.24 -1.94
CA GLU A 19 17.79 13.00 -1.65
C GLU A 19 16.84 11.88 -1.23
N ARG A 20 15.79 12.20 -0.46
CA ARG A 20 14.72 11.24 -0.14
C ARG A 20 13.98 10.78 -1.39
N LEU A 21 13.63 11.70 -2.29
CA LEU A 21 12.96 11.34 -3.55
C LEU A 21 13.85 10.43 -4.40
N THR A 22 15.14 10.75 -4.50
CA THR A 22 16.12 9.92 -5.21
C THR A 22 16.24 8.53 -4.60
N LEU A 23 16.25 8.44 -3.26
CA LEU A 23 16.29 7.17 -2.54
C LEU A 23 15.03 6.33 -2.80
N VAL A 24 13.84 6.94 -2.75
CA VAL A 24 12.57 6.27 -3.05
C VAL A 24 12.55 5.74 -4.48
N SER A 25 12.95 6.53 -5.47
CA SER A 25 13.00 6.08 -6.86
C SER A 25 13.85 4.82 -7.03
N ARG A 26 15.04 4.79 -6.39
CA ARG A 26 15.92 3.61 -6.43
C ARG A 26 15.33 2.41 -5.69
N LEU A 27 14.62 2.63 -4.58
CA LEU A 27 13.94 1.54 -3.86
C LEU A 27 12.83 0.93 -4.72
N LEU A 28 12.05 1.76 -5.40
CA LEU A 28 11.00 1.31 -6.32
C LEU A 28 11.57 0.48 -7.47
N GLU A 29 12.74 0.84 -8.01
CA GLU A 29 13.45 0.05 -9.03
C GLU A 29 13.88 -1.35 -8.55
N THR A 30 13.98 -1.57 -7.23
CA THR A 30 14.32 -2.87 -6.66
C THR A 30 13.11 -3.71 -6.27
N MET A 31 11.91 -3.13 -6.32
CA MET A 31 10.70 -3.90 -6.08
C MET A 31 10.48 -4.85 -7.25
N PRO A 32 10.10 -6.11 -6.99
CA PRO A 32 9.66 -6.98 -8.06
C PRO A 32 8.50 -6.29 -8.80
N ASP A 33 8.40 -6.51 -10.12
CA ASP A 33 7.22 -6.12 -10.86
C ASP A 33 6.00 -6.63 -10.09
N GLU A 34 5.02 -5.75 -9.83
CA GLU A 34 3.82 -6.14 -9.09
C GLU A 34 3.28 -7.42 -9.71
N ASP A 35 3.17 -8.43 -8.86
CA ASP A 35 2.71 -9.76 -9.22
C ASP A 35 1.33 -9.60 -9.86
N SER A 36 1.30 -9.50 -11.19
CA SER A 36 0.07 -9.38 -11.98
C SER A 36 -0.73 -10.69 -11.94
N SER A 37 -0.34 -11.60 -11.04
CA SER A 37 -0.96 -12.87 -10.72
C SER A 37 -2.20 -12.72 -9.85
N MET A 38 -2.46 -11.56 -9.24
CA MET A 38 -3.80 -11.25 -8.72
C MET A 38 -4.78 -11.04 -9.89
N SER A 39 -5.34 -12.15 -10.36
CA SER A 39 -6.43 -12.15 -11.32
C SER A 39 -7.71 -11.64 -10.64
N LEU A 40 -8.46 -10.77 -11.34
CA LEU A 40 -9.82 -10.41 -10.92
C LEU A 40 -10.79 -11.61 -10.95
N ASP A 41 -10.40 -12.67 -11.66
CA ASP A 41 -11.14 -13.93 -11.76
C ASP A 41 -10.67 -14.98 -10.73
N ASP A 42 -9.82 -14.61 -9.77
CA ASP A 42 -9.42 -15.51 -8.68
C ASP A 42 -10.64 -15.85 -7.80
N ALA A 43 -10.94 -17.15 -7.68
CA ALA A 43 -12.05 -17.63 -6.87
C ALA A 43 -11.98 -17.18 -5.41
N SER A 44 -10.76 -17.12 -4.84
CA SER A 44 -10.56 -16.67 -3.45
C SER A 44 -10.85 -15.18 -3.27
N LEU A 45 -10.58 -14.36 -4.29
CA LEU A 45 -10.92 -12.94 -4.30
C LEU A 45 -12.44 -12.75 -4.39
N ILE A 46 -13.12 -13.52 -5.25
CA ILE A 46 -14.58 -13.48 -5.40
C ILE A 46 -15.25 -13.84 -4.06
N GLU A 47 -14.81 -14.91 -3.40
CA GLU A 47 -15.34 -15.33 -2.09
C GLU A 47 -15.17 -14.24 -1.02
N GLU A 48 -14.03 -13.56 -0.99
CA GLU A 48 -13.78 -12.45 -0.07
C GLU A 48 -14.67 -11.23 -0.36
N LEU A 49 -14.88 -10.90 -1.63
CA LEU A 49 -15.79 -9.81 -2.02
C LEU A 49 -17.23 -10.11 -1.60
N ASP A 50 -17.71 -11.33 -1.80
CA ASP A 50 -19.03 -11.76 -1.36
C ASP A 50 -19.15 -11.68 0.17
N ARG A 51 -18.13 -12.12 0.90
CA ARG A 51 -18.08 -12.02 2.37
C ARG A 51 -18.17 -10.57 2.84
N ARG A 52 -17.41 -9.65 2.23
CA ARG A 52 -17.46 -8.21 2.56
C ARG A 52 -18.73 -7.51 2.10
N PHE A 53 -19.37 -8.00 1.04
CA PHE A 53 -20.66 -7.48 0.64
C PHE A 53 -21.75 -7.87 1.65
N ALA A 54 -21.68 -9.09 2.19
CA ALA A 54 -22.57 -9.56 3.24
C ALA A 54 -22.30 -8.88 4.60
N ASP A 55 -21.04 -8.57 4.90
CA ASP A 55 -20.61 -7.90 6.13
C ASP A 55 -20.36 -6.40 5.91
N ARG A 56 -21.37 -5.59 6.22
CA ARG A 56 -21.33 -4.12 6.04
C ARG A 56 -20.59 -3.39 7.16
N GLU A 57 -20.01 -4.10 8.12
CA GLU A 57 -19.25 -3.48 9.20
C GLU A 57 -18.06 -2.68 8.63
N GLY A 58 -18.03 -1.37 8.93
CA GLY A 58 -17.02 -0.45 8.40
C GLY A 58 -17.24 0.04 6.97
N SER A 59 -18.39 -0.27 6.34
CA SER A 59 -18.75 0.35 5.06
C SER A 59 -19.15 1.82 5.24
N VAL A 60 -18.75 2.66 4.28
CA VAL A 60 -19.11 4.08 4.23
C VAL A 60 -20.09 4.30 3.09
N THR A 61 -21.14 5.06 3.34
CA THR A 61 -22.14 5.38 2.32
C THR A 61 -21.58 6.34 1.27
N TRP A 62 -22.15 6.30 0.07
CA TRP A 62 -21.78 7.23 -0.99
C TRP A 62 -21.95 8.70 -0.59
N SER A 63 -22.99 9.00 0.18
CA SER A 63 -23.26 10.36 0.68
C SER A 63 -22.18 10.84 1.65
N GLU A 64 -21.67 9.96 2.51
CA GLU A 64 -20.56 10.27 3.42
C GLU A 64 -19.26 10.52 2.65
N LEU A 65 -18.95 9.68 1.65
CA LEU A 65 -17.77 9.89 0.78
C LEU A 65 -17.82 11.19 -0.02
N GLN A 66 -19.01 11.64 -0.42
CA GLN A 66 -19.19 12.88 -1.17
C GLN A 66 -19.00 14.12 -0.30
N ALA A 67 -19.28 14.02 1.01
CA ALA A 67 -19.16 15.12 1.95
C ALA A 67 -17.70 15.41 2.38
N ASP A 68 -16.80 14.44 2.22
CA ASP A 68 -15.36 14.55 2.56
C ASP A 68 -14.48 15.13 1.43
N LYS A 69 -15.08 15.66 0.36
CA LYS A 69 -14.39 16.34 -0.76
C LYS A 69 -14.67 17.84 -0.78
#